data_AF-A0A2P7QDW3-F1
#
_entry.id   AF-A0A2P7QDW3-F1
#
_cell.length_a   1.000
_cell.length_b   1.000
_cell.length_c   1.000
_cell.angle_alpha   90.00
_cell.angle_beta   90.00
_cell.angle_gamma   90.00
#
_symmetry.space_group_name_H-M   'P 1'
#
loop_
_entity.id
_entity.type
_entity.pdbx_description
1 polymer ?
#
loop_
_entity_poly.entity_id
_entity_poly.type
_entity_poly.pdbx_seq_one_letter_code
_entity_poly.pdbx_strand_id
1 'polypeptide(L)' 'MVEHFYPEKDLGTPAVESATLVSLNIDGVEVTVPEGTSVMRAAALVDINIPKLCAT' A
#
# COMPACT_ATOMS: atom_id res chain seq x y z
N MET A 1 -5.06 10.39 30.34
CA MET A 1 -5.62 9.63 29.21
C MET A 1 -4.93 10.17 27.98
N VAL A 2 -3.86 9.51 27.54
CA VAL A 2 -3.10 9.96 26.35
C VAL A 2 -3.87 9.46 25.14
N GLU A 3 -4.44 10.39 24.39
CA GLU A 3 -5.03 10.11 23.09
C GLU A 3 -3.89 9.78 22.13
N HIS A 4 -3.77 8.50 21.79
CA HIS A 4 -2.86 8.07 20.74
C HIS A 4 -3.45 8.52 19.40
N PHE A 5 -2.87 9.56 18.81
CA PHE A 5 -3.13 9.94 17.44
C PHE A 5 -2.58 8.83 16.53
N TYR A 6 -3.47 8.01 15.98
CA TYR A 6 -3.14 7.06 14.92
C TYR A 6 -3.48 7.71 13.58
N PRO A 7 -2.52 8.41 12.93
CA PRO A 7 -2.75 8.90 11.58
C PRO A 7 -3.10 7.72 10.69
N GLU A 8 -4.13 7.88 9.85
CA GLU A 8 -4.44 6.88 8.83
C GLU A 8 -3.18 6.57 8.03
N LYS A 9 -2.92 5.28 7.80
CA LYS A 9 -1.71 4.82 7.15
C LYS A 9 -1.65 5.39 5.74
N ASP A 10 -0.62 6.20 5.49
CA ASP A 10 -0.37 6.76 4.16
C ASP A 10 0.07 5.63 3.21
N LEU A 11 -0.81 5.28 2.29
CA LEU A 11 -0.60 4.23 1.30
C LEU A 11 0.04 4.77 -0.01
N GLY A 12 0.29 6.08 -0.11
CA GLY A 12 1.04 6.72 -1.18
C GLY A 12 0.24 6.97 -2.46
N THR A 13 -0.79 6.16 -2.73
CA THR A 13 -1.71 6.36 -3.84
C THR A 13 -3.15 6.00 -3.44
N PRO A 14 -4.15 6.56 -4.15
CA PRO A 14 -5.54 6.16 -4.00
C PRO A 14 -5.76 4.65 -4.17
N ALA A 15 -6.85 4.15 -3.59
CA ALA A 15 -7.30 2.79 -3.83
C ALA A 15 -7.75 2.61 -5.28
N VAL A 16 -7.51 1.42 -5.83
CA VAL A 16 -8.03 1.03 -7.13
C VAL A 16 -8.98 -0.15 -6.90
N GLU A 17 -10.18 -0.02 -7.44
CA GLU A 17 -11.16 -1.11 -7.46
C GLU A 17 -11.09 -1.79 -8.82
N SER A 18 -10.75 -3.08 -8.82
CA SER A 18 -10.78 -3.90 -10.03
C SER A 18 -11.28 -5.30 -9.66
N ALA A 19 -12.01 -5.92 -10.57
CA ALA A 19 -12.47 -7.30 -10.41
C ALA A 19 -11.33 -8.31 -10.61
N THR A 20 -10.29 -7.91 -11.34
CA THR A 20 -9.11 -8.73 -11.59
C THR A 20 -8.10 -8.54 -10.48
N LEU A 21 -7.69 -9.63 -9.83
CA LEU A 21 -6.61 -9.64 -8.85
C LEU A 21 -5.31 -10.08 -9.51
N VAL A 22 -4.24 -9.34 -9.24
CA VAL A 22 -2.88 -9.65 -9.70
C VAL A 22 -1.99 -9.94 -8.49
N SER A 23 -1.11 -10.93 -8.63
CA SER A 23 -0.14 -11.30 -7.60
C SER A 23 1.26 -10.85 -8.02
N LEU A 24 1.97 -10.22 -7.10
CA LEU A 24 3.31 -9.69 -7.30
C LEU A 24 4.18 -10.01 -6.09
N ASN A 25 5.50 -10.04 -6.30
CA ASN A 25 6.48 -10.22 -5.22
C ASN A 25 7.18 -8.87 -4.96
N ILE A 26 7.10 -8.37 -3.73
CA ILE A 26 7.77 -7.15 -3.28
C ILE A 26 8.70 -7.51 -2.13
N ASP A 27 10.02 -7.29 -2.30
CA ASP A 27 11.08 -7.64 -1.33
C ASP A 27 10.98 -9.07 -0.76
N GLY A 28 10.54 -10.04 -1.57
CA GLY A 28 10.38 -11.44 -1.17
C GLY A 28 9.01 -11.79 -0.59
N VAL A 29 8.11 -10.81 -0.39
CA VAL A 29 6.74 -11.01 0.08
C VAL A 29 5.80 -11.10 -1.12
N GLU A 30 4.99 -12.16 -1.18
CA GLU A 30 3.93 -12.28 -2.18
C GLU A 30 2.71 -11.46 -1.74
N VAL A 31 2.22 -10.60 -2.64
CA VAL A 31 1.13 -9.67 -2.40
C VAL A 31 0.12 -9.77 -3.54
N THR A 32 -1.15 -9.92 -3.20
CA THR A 32 -2.25 -9.93 -4.17
C THR A 32 -3.08 -8.65 -4.03
N VAL A 33 -3.22 -7.89 -5.11
CA VAL A 33 -3.95 -6.61 -5.14
C VAL A 33 -4.80 -6.50 -6.40
N PRO A 34 -5.81 -5.61 -6.44
CA PRO A 34 -6.52 -5.30 -7.67
C PRO A 34 -5.58 -4.79 -8.77
N GLU A 35 -5.82 -5.21 -10.00
CA GLU A 35 -5.12 -4.70 -11.17
C GLU A 35 -5.16 -3.17 -11.23
N GLY A 36 -4.03 -2.54 -11.58
CA GLY A 36 -3.89 -1.08 -11.59
C GLY A 36 -3.49 -0.47 -10.25
N THR A 37 -3.44 -1.26 -9.17
CA THR A 37 -2.87 -0.81 -7.89
C THR A 37 -1.40 -0.48 -8.05
N SER A 38 -0.98 0.69 -7.58
CA SER A 38 0.43 1.09 -7.60
C SER A 38 1.28 0.22 -6.68
N VAL A 39 2.53 -0.06 -7.10
CA VAL A 39 3.50 -0.83 -6.32
C VAL A 39 3.70 -0.23 -4.92
N MET A 40 3.70 1.10 -4.81
CA MET A 40 3.83 1.81 -3.52
C MET A 40 2.71 1.45 -2.54
N ARG A 41 1.47 1.41 -3.01
CA ARG A 41 0.31 1.00 -2.20
C ARG A 41 0.36 -0.48 -1.85
N ALA A 42 0.70 -1.34 -2.82
CA ALA A 42 0.83 -2.77 -2.58
C ALA A 42 1.91 -3.07 -1.51
N ALA A 43 3.05 -2.38 -1.55
CA ALA A 43 4.10 -2.49 -0.53
C ALA A 43 3.60 -2.00 0.84
N ALA A 44 2.93 -0.84 0.88
CA ALA A 44 2.40 -0.29 2.11
C ALA A 44 1.35 -1.21 2.77
N LEU A 45 0.55 -1.95 2.00
CA LEU A 45 -0.42 -2.92 2.53
C LEU A 45 0.24 -4.07 3.32
N VAL A 46 1.48 -4.43 2.97
CA VAL A 46 2.27 -5.47 3.67
C VAL A 46 3.35 -4.88 4.58
N ASP A 47 3.15 -3.64 5.03
CA ASP A 47 4.05 -2.91 5.95
C ASP A 47 5.47 -2.64 5.42
N ILE A 48 5.67 -2.81 4.12
CA ILE A 48 6.91 -2.39 3.43
C ILE A 48 6.79 -0.91 3.13
N ASN A 49 7.46 -0.10 3.96
CA ASN A 49 7.45 1.36 3.85
C ASN A 49 8.56 1.82 2.90
N ILE A 50 8.17 2.14 1.66
CA ILE A 50 9.08 2.72 0.66
C ILE A 50 9.14 4.24 0.88
N PRO A 51 10.34 4.84 1.02
CA PRO A 51 10.48 6.29 1.14
C PRO A 51 9.84 7.02 -0.03
N LYS A 52 9.02 8.01 0.27
CA LYS A 52 8.27 8.80 -0.71
C LYS A 52 8.28 10.28 -0.34
N LEU A 53 8.30 11.13 -1.36
CA LEU A 53 8.27 12.59 -1.21
C LEU A 53 7.12 13.23 -2.00
N CYS A 54 6.80 12.67 -3.17
CA CYS A 54 5.79 13.22 -4.09
C CYS A 54 4.45 12.46 -4.07
N ALA A 55 4.26 11.53 -3.13
CA ALA A 55 3.14 10.60 -3.10
C ALA A 55 2.65 10.41 -1.65
N THR A 56 1.33 10.50 -1.46
CA THR A 56 0.57 10.32 -0.21
C THR A 56 -0.74 9.60 -0.51
#